data_AF-A0A8R1IIK3-F1
#
_entry.id   AF-A0A8R1IIK3-F1
#
_cell.length_a   1.000
_cell.length_b   1.000
_cell.length_c   1.000
_cell.angle_alpha   90.00
_cell.angle_beta   90.00
_cell.angle_gamma   90.00
#
_symmetry.space_group_name_H-M   'P 1'
#
loop_
_entity.id
_entity.type
_entity.pdbx_description
1 polymer ?
#
loop_
_entity_poly.entity_id
_entity_poly.type
_entity_poly.pdbx_seq_one_letter_code
_entity_poly.pdbx_strand_id
1 'polypeptide(L)'
;MTGLSSMGKKPIYFPASNSSADYTSNNWMDPCYERYYQIDAVYIAYWIVKGDMYCEALVLGNPNNYKPPFGQANLFRVEHKKTWCPPRT
;
A
#
# COMPACT_ATOMS: atom_id res chain seq x y z
N MET A 1 19.16 3.51 -12.63
CA MET A 1 18.41 3.49 -11.35
C MET A 1 16.97 3.18 -11.68
N THR A 2 16.41 2.11 -11.12
CA THR A 2 14.99 1.76 -11.28
C THR A 2 14.20 2.49 -10.21
N GLY A 3 13.15 3.18 -10.60
CA GLY A 3 12.24 3.92 -9.74
C GLY A 3 11.09 3.08 -9.21
N LEU A 4 10.17 3.75 -8.54
CA LEU A 4 8.88 3.18 -8.15
C LEU A 4 7.78 3.73 -9.06
N SER A 5 6.61 3.12 -9.05
CA SER A 5 5.40 3.60 -9.72
C SER A 5 4.17 2.91 -9.13
N SER A 6 3.04 3.60 -8.98
CA SER A 6 1.75 2.98 -8.63
C SER A 6 0.92 2.59 -9.84
N MET A 7 1.49 2.66 -11.07
CA MET A 7 0.79 2.39 -12.33
C MET A 7 -0.48 3.25 -12.51
N GLY A 8 -0.46 4.48 -11.99
CA GLY A 8 -1.60 5.40 -12.03
C GLY A 8 -2.73 5.05 -11.07
N LYS A 9 -2.56 4.06 -10.18
CA LYS A 9 -3.54 3.70 -9.17
C LYS A 9 -3.45 4.65 -7.98
N LYS A 10 -4.60 5.13 -7.51
CA LYS A 10 -4.67 5.94 -6.29
C LYS A 10 -4.48 5.07 -5.04
N PRO A 11 -3.92 5.63 -3.95
CA PRO A 11 -3.89 4.96 -2.65
C PRO A 11 -5.29 4.56 -2.19
N ILE A 12 -5.40 3.40 -1.56
CA ILE A 12 -6.63 2.93 -0.93
C ILE A 12 -6.74 3.60 0.43
N TYR A 13 -7.93 4.10 0.75
CA TYR A 13 -8.21 4.90 1.94
C TYR A 13 -8.90 4.07 3.03
N PHE A 14 -8.39 4.16 4.25
CA PHE A 14 -8.92 3.53 5.45
C PHE A 14 -9.17 4.61 6.53
N PRO A 15 -10.40 5.14 6.61
CA PRO A 15 -10.74 6.18 7.58
C PRO A 15 -10.69 5.66 9.02
N ALA A 16 -9.97 6.35 9.90
CA ALA A 16 -9.93 5.99 11.33
C ALA A 16 -11.32 6.11 12.01
N SER A 17 -12.22 6.90 11.42
CA SER A 17 -13.61 7.07 11.88
C SER A 17 -14.54 5.92 11.49
N ASN A 18 -14.11 4.98 10.65
CA ASN A 18 -14.95 3.85 10.24
C ASN A 18 -14.99 2.77 11.32
N SER A 19 -15.91 2.98 12.27
CA SER A 19 -16.22 2.03 13.35
C SER A 19 -16.74 0.67 12.87
N SER A 20 -17.18 0.55 11.61
CA SER A 20 -17.61 -0.72 11.01
C SER A 20 -16.44 -1.56 10.47
N ALA A 21 -15.24 -1.00 10.38
CA ALA A 21 -14.04 -1.75 9.98
C ALA A 21 -13.33 -2.33 11.20
N ASP A 22 -13.09 -3.65 11.18
CA ASP A 22 -12.29 -4.32 12.19
C ASP A 22 -10.80 -4.13 11.92
N TYR A 23 -10.25 -3.00 12.36
CA TYR A 23 -8.81 -2.71 12.26
C TYR A 23 -7.94 -3.60 13.16
N THR A 24 -8.54 -4.48 13.96
CA THR A 24 -7.83 -5.46 14.79
C THR A 24 -7.71 -6.82 14.12
N SER A 25 -8.45 -7.05 13.03
CA SER A 25 -8.38 -8.30 12.28
C SER A 25 -7.04 -8.45 11.56
N ASN A 26 -6.72 -9.67 11.12
CA ASN A 26 -5.55 -9.89 10.27
C ASN A 26 -5.83 -9.55 8.79
N ASN A 27 -7.08 -9.30 8.42
CA ASN A 27 -7.54 -9.23 7.03
C ASN A 27 -8.03 -7.84 6.57
N TRP A 28 -8.09 -6.85 7.46
CA TRP A 28 -8.55 -5.51 7.06
C TRP A 28 -7.63 -4.83 6.03
N MET A 29 -6.39 -5.31 5.90
CA MET A 29 -5.43 -4.88 4.87
C MET A 29 -5.53 -5.68 3.56
N ASP A 30 -6.43 -6.66 3.45
CA ASP A 30 -6.60 -7.47 2.23
C ASP A 30 -6.75 -6.64 0.96
N PRO A 31 -7.48 -5.51 0.93
CA PRO A 31 -7.56 -4.68 -0.27
C PRO A 31 -6.18 -4.17 -0.77
N CYS A 32 -5.23 -3.95 0.14
CA CYS A 32 -3.87 -3.56 -0.19
C CYS A 32 -3.10 -4.71 -0.83
N TYR A 33 -3.26 -5.92 -0.28
CA TYR A 33 -2.64 -7.13 -0.81
C TYR A 33 -3.24 -7.53 -2.15
N GLU A 34 -4.56 -7.45 -2.32
CA GLU A 34 -5.25 -7.64 -3.60
C GLU A 34 -4.71 -6.67 -4.66
N ARG A 35 -4.58 -5.39 -4.31
CA ARG A 35 -4.00 -4.38 -5.22
C ARG A 35 -2.55 -4.71 -5.56
N TYR A 36 -1.77 -5.16 -4.59
CA TYR A 36 -0.39 -5.60 -4.80
C TYR A 36 -0.34 -6.70 -5.87
N TYR A 37 -1.17 -7.73 -5.76
CA TYR A 37 -1.23 -8.80 -6.76
C TYR A 37 -1.79 -8.32 -8.11
N GLN A 38 -2.77 -7.41 -8.09
CA GLN A 38 -3.40 -6.89 -9.31
C GLN A 38 -2.41 -6.18 -10.24
N ILE A 39 -1.42 -5.48 -9.70
CA ILE A 39 -0.46 -4.70 -10.49
C ILE A 39 0.93 -5.30 -10.52
N ASP A 40 1.10 -6.52 -9.99
CA ASP A 40 2.41 -7.17 -9.81
C ASP A 40 3.41 -6.25 -9.07
N ALA A 41 2.95 -5.67 -7.96
CA ALA A 41 3.75 -4.76 -7.16
C ALA A 41 4.94 -5.48 -6.51
N VAL A 42 5.92 -4.67 -6.10
CA VAL A 42 7.11 -5.09 -5.35
C VAL A 42 7.04 -4.59 -3.92
N TYR A 43 6.40 -3.44 -3.70
CA TYR A 43 6.19 -2.87 -2.37
C TYR A 43 4.72 -2.55 -2.11
N ILE A 44 4.35 -2.52 -0.83
CA ILE A 44 3.20 -1.74 -0.33
C ILE A 44 3.74 -0.65 0.58
N ALA A 45 3.43 0.61 0.27
CA ALA A 45 3.68 1.75 1.13
C ALA A 45 2.40 2.10 1.91
N TYR A 46 2.54 2.27 3.21
CA TYR A 46 1.49 2.68 4.11
C TYR A 46 1.75 4.08 4.64
N TRP A 47 0.71 4.89 4.62
CA TRP A 47 0.76 6.30 4.97
C TRP A 47 -0.23 6.57 6.09
N ILE A 48 0.15 7.44 7.04
CA ILE A 48 -0.77 8.00 8.03
C ILE A 48 -0.87 9.49 7.75
N VAL A 49 -2.07 9.95 7.40
CA VAL A 49 -2.34 11.36 7.10
C VAL A 49 -3.48 11.81 7.98
N LYS A 50 -3.19 12.73 8.92
CA LYS A 50 -4.18 13.27 9.88
C LYS A 50 -4.92 12.18 10.69
N GLY A 51 -4.26 11.05 10.94
CA GLY A 51 -4.83 9.92 11.68
C GLY A 51 -5.49 8.85 10.81
N ASP A 52 -5.74 9.14 9.54
CA ASP A 52 -6.28 8.14 8.60
C ASP A 52 -5.16 7.37 7.90
N MET A 53 -5.44 6.12 7.55
CA MET A 53 -4.48 5.23 6.94
C MET A 53 -4.73 5.10 5.43
N TYR A 54 -3.64 5.08 4.66
CA TYR A 54 -3.68 4.85 3.23
C TYR A 54 -2.67 3.77 2.87
N CYS A 55 -2.97 2.95 1.85
CA CYS A 55 -2.00 2.04 1.29
C CYS A 55 -1.84 2.21 -0.22
N GLU A 56 -0.62 2.05 -0.69
CA GLU A 56 -0.25 2.19 -2.09
C GLU A 56 0.64 1.02 -2.51
N ALA A 57 0.23 0.29 -3.54
CA ALA A 57 1.06 -0.75 -4.14
C ALA A 57 1.99 -0.13 -5.19
N LEU A 58 3.26 -0.53 -5.17
CA LEU A 58 4.31 0.07 -5.99
C LEU A 58 5.07 -1.00 -6.78
N VAL A 59 5.15 -0.82 -8.10
CA VAL A 59 5.98 -1.61 -9.02
C VAL A 59 7.34 -0.95 -9.20
N LEU A 60 8.31 -1.73 -9.69
CA LEU A 60 9.56 -1.18 -10.20
C LEU A 60 9.29 -0.49 -11.55
N GLY A 61 9.64 0.80 -11.66
CA GLY A 61 9.35 1.64 -12.82
C GLY A 61 10.47 2.65 -13.11
N ASN A 62 10.16 3.73 -13.84
CA ASN A 62 11.12 4.81 -14.09
C ASN A 62 11.14 5.79 -12.88
N PRO A 63 12.30 6.12 -12.29
CA PRO A 63 12.39 6.97 -11.09
C PRO A 63 11.83 8.36 -11.25
N ASN A 64 11.73 8.87 -12.48
CA ASN A 64 11.23 10.21 -12.74
C ASN A 64 9.69 10.32 -12.66
N ASN A 65 8.99 9.18 -12.53
CA ASN A 65 7.52 9.16 -12.65
C ASN A 65 6.79 8.98 -11.32
N TYR A 66 7.49 8.70 -10.22
CA TYR A 66 6.84 8.51 -8.92
C TYR A 66 7.10 9.66 -7.97
N LYS A 67 6.02 10.40 -7.74
CA LYS A 67 5.93 11.40 -6.67
C LYS A 67 5.06 10.80 -5.56
N PRO A 68 5.61 10.57 -4.36
CA PRO A 68 4.83 10.08 -3.23
C PRO A 68 3.60 10.98 -3.00
N PRO A 69 2.40 10.40 -2.83
CA PRO A 69 1.16 11.16 -2.78
C PRO A 69 1.06 12.05 -1.53
N PHE A 70 1.68 11.65 -0.42
CA PHE A 70 1.53 12.32 0.88
C PHE A 70 2.84 12.88 1.44
N GLY A 71 3.94 12.79 0.69
CA GLY A 71 5.27 13.17 1.18
C GLY A 71 5.83 12.18 2.22
N GLN A 72 7.16 12.18 2.38
CA GLN A 72 7.85 11.18 3.20
C GLN A 72 7.51 11.27 4.70
N ALA A 73 7.15 12.45 5.21
CA ALA A 73 6.80 12.63 6.62
C ALA A 73 5.55 11.85 7.06
N ASN A 74 4.68 11.48 6.12
CA ASN A 74 3.49 10.69 6.39
C ASN A 74 3.72 9.19 6.16
N LEU A 75 4.93 8.77 5.74
CA LEU A 75 5.24 7.37 5.53
C LEU A 75 5.34 6.65 6.87
N PHE A 76 4.46 5.69 7.08
CA PHE A 76 4.40 4.91 8.31
C PHE A 76 5.16 3.59 8.19
N ARG A 77 4.97 2.87 7.09
CA ARG A 77 5.52 1.53 6.89
C ARG A 77 5.68 1.24 5.40
N VAL A 78 6.70 0.48 5.05
CA VAL A 78 6.83 -0.12 3.72
C VAL A 78 7.03 -1.61 3.89
N GLU A 79 6.26 -2.39 3.15
CA GLU A 79 6.42 -3.82 3.08
C GLU A 79 6.96 -4.22 1.71
N HIS A 80 7.98 -5.09 1.70
CA HIS A 80 8.56 -5.68 0.51
C HIS A 80 8.35 -7.18 0.55
N LYS A 81 7.78 -7.76 -0.50
CA LYS A 81 7.32 -9.14 -0.42
C LYS A 81 8.42 -10.13 -0.75
N LYS A 82 8.81 -10.91 0.24
CA LYS A 82 9.31 -12.29 0.04
C LYS A 82 8.40 -13.37 0.63
N THR A 83 7.39 -13.05 1.45
CA THR A 83 6.79 -14.04 2.38
C THR A 83 5.29 -13.97 2.68
N TRP A 84 4.43 -13.23 1.96
CA TRP A 84 2.96 -13.52 2.07
C TRP A 84 2.59 -14.60 1.08
N CYS A 85 2.93 -15.84 1.44
CA CYS A 85 2.39 -16.99 0.73
C CYS A 85 0.86 -16.97 0.90
N PRO A 86 0.08 -17.13 -0.19
CA PRO A 86 -1.31 -17.54 -0.02
C PRO A 86 -1.33 -18.89 0.71
N PRO A 87 -2.37 -19.18 1.52
CA PRO A 87 -2.50 -20.49 2.14
C PRO A 87 -2.40 -21.57 1.06
N ARG A 88 -1.60 -22.60 1.33
CA ARG A 88 -1.50 -23.76 0.43
C ARG A 88 -2.90 -24.38 0.34
N THR A 89 -3.54 -24.26 -0.81
CA THR A 89 -4.62 -25.16 -1.22
C THR A 89 -4.05 -26.52 -1.55
#